data_AF-A0A3M1G7Y4-F1
#
_entry.id   AF-A0A3M1G7Y4-F1
#
_cell.length_a   1.000
_cell.length_b   1.000
_cell.length_c   1.000
_cell.angle_alpha   90.00
_cell.angle_beta   90.00
_cell.angle_gamma   90.00
#
_symmetry.space_group_name_H-M   'P 1'
#
loop_
_entity.id
_entity.type
_entity.pdbx_description
1 polymer ?
#
loop_
_entity_poly.entity_id
_entity_poly.type
_entity_poly.pdbx_seq_one_letter_code
_entity_poly.pdbx_strand_id
1 'polypeptide(L)'
;MSLSDKKTILLLGDSLIEYGHWEDYLKPYNAINLGLAGETIEGLLDRLSSVLERFSDVWLYVFMSGINNVAMDDYGFVPLYQKILRDVKQSSPSSHIIVCGLLPVNLEWVDNRRIMKLNQEIRSLCHSEGVQFLDLYNEFITTEGSPKAEYLLDDGVHLSDEGYIHWSRLLINAIKGLEGQSKGL
;
A
#
# COMPACT_ATOMS: atom_id res chain seq x y z
N MET A 1 6.23 -16.76 22.72
CA MET A 1 5.81 -15.35 22.77
C MET A 1 4.31 -15.32 22.83
N SER A 2 3.77 -14.70 23.88
CA SER A 2 2.34 -14.41 23.96
C SER A 2 1.95 -13.58 22.73
N LEU A 3 0.74 -13.78 22.20
CA LEU A 3 0.19 -12.95 21.12
C LEU A 3 0.16 -11.44 21.48
N SER A 4 0.35 -11.09 22.75
CA SER A 4 0.36 -9.72 23.29
C SER A 4 1.59 -8.85 22.98
N ASP A 5 2.67 -9.38 22.41
CA ASP A 5 3.94 -8.63 22.31
C ASP A 5 4.31 -8.20 20.87
N LYS A 6 3.50 -8.57 19.88
CA LYS A 6 3.78 -8.24 18.47
C LYS A 6 3.24 -6.85 18.14
N LYS A 7 4.08 -6.04 17.49
CA LYS A 7 3.65 -4.78 16.85
C LYS A 7 2.55 -5.06 15.83
N THR A 8 1.44 -4.34 15.92
CA THR A 8 0.32 -4.45 14.98
C THR A 8 0.59 -3.66 13.70
N ILE A 9 0.40 -4.31 12.54
CA ILE A 9 0.45 -3.70 11.22
C ILE A 9 -0.94 -3.81 10.60
N LEU A 10 -1.54 -2.69 10.23
CA LEU A 10 -2.77 -2.69 9.44
C LEU A 10 -2.44 -2.48 7.97
N LEU A 11 -2.92 -3.37 7.11
CA LEU A 11 -2.82 -3.22 5.67
C LEU A 11 -4.17 -2.78 5.11
N LEU A 12 -4.23 -1.60 4.52
CA LEU A 12 -5.43 -0.96 4.00
C LEU A 12 -5.31 -0.84 2.48
N GLY A 13 -6.34 -1.28 1.76
CA GLY A 13 -6.30 -1.21 0.32
C GLY A 13 -7.42 -1.93 -0.42
N ASP A 14 -7.19 -2.11 -1.71
CA ASP A 14 -8.08 -2.85 -2.60
C ASP A 14 -7.73 -4.34 -2.65
N SER A 15 -8.07 -5.02 -3.76
CA SER A 15 -7.81 -6.45 -3.97
C SER A 15 -6.31 -6.79 -3.92
N LEU A 16 -5.42 -5.85 -4.26
CA LEU A 16 -3.97 -6.07 -4.19
C LEU A 16 -3.51 -6.26 -2.75
N ILE A 17 -4.19 -5.63 -1.78
CA ILE A 17 -3.98 -5.93 -0.36
C ILE A 17 -4.78 -7.17 0.04
N GLU A 18 -6.05 -7.29 -0.35
CA GLU A 18 -6.92 -8.40 0.09
C GLU A 18 -6.33 -9.78 -0.25
N TYR A 19 -5.79 -9.97 -1.46
CA TYR A 19 -5.35 -11.28 -1.92
C TYR A 19 -3.96 -11.67 -1.39
N GLY A 20 -3.23 -10.74 -0.78
CA GLY A 20 -1.93 -11.04 -0.19
C GLY A 20 -2.04 -11.84 1.11
N HIS A 21 -1.24 -12.91 1.22
CA HIS A 21 -1.07 -13.68 2.46
C HIS A 21 -0.15 -12.95 3.46
N TRP A 22 -0.52 -11.73 3.86
CA TRP A 22 0.35 -10.83 4.64
C TRP A 22 0.72 -11.37 6.01
N GLU A 23 -0.15 -12.15 6.65
CA GLU A 23 0.14 -12.83 7.91
C GLU A 23 1.30 -13.81 7.78
N ASP A 24 1.45 -14.44 6.61
CA ASP A 24 2.55 -15.35 6.31
C ASP A 24 3.83 -14.61 5.94
N TYR A 25 3.72 -13.50 5.21
CA TYR A 25 4.88 -12.70 4.84
C TYR A 25 5.43 -11.89 6.02
N LEU A 26 4.56 -11.41 6.90
CA LEU A 26 4.87 -10.54 8.04
C LEU A 26 4.78 -11.29 9.37
N LYS A 27 5.11 -12.59 9.41
CA LYS A 27 5.06 -13.46 10.60
C LYS A 27 5.59 -12.86 11.91
N PRO A 28 6.66 -12.03 11.94
CA PRO A 28 7.13 -11.40 13.18
C PRO A 28 6.12 -10.40 13.77
N TYR A 29 5.20 -9.88 12.97
CA TYR A 29 4.22 -8.86 13.33
C TYR A 29 2.83 -9.45 13.52
N ASN A 30 1.93 -8.66 14.09
CA ASN A 30 0.50 -8.91 14.05
C ASN A 30 -0.06 -8.16 12.83
N ALA A 31 0.09 -8.75 11.64
CA ALA A 31 -0.43 -8.19 10.41
C ALA A 31 -1.93 -8.47 10.30
N ILE A 32 -2.70 -7.43 9.99
CA ILE A 32 -4.15 -7.52 9.80
C ILE A 32 -4.45 -7.00 8.40
N ASN A 33 -4.87 -7.92 7.54
CA ASN A 33 -5.32 -7.60 6.20
C ASN A 33 -6.73 -6.98 6.24
N LEU A 34 -6.85 -5.71 5.84
CA LEU A 34 -8.09 -4.96 5.70
C LEU A 34 -8.27 -4.49 4.26
N GLY A 35 -7.82 -5.28 3.29
CA GLY A 35 -8.09 -5.07 1.86
C GLY A 35 -9.55 -5.38 1.51
N LEU A 36 -10.07 -4.71 0.48
CA LEU A 36 -11.42 -4.96 -0.04
C LEU A 36 -11.42 -4.88 -1.57
N ALA A 37 -11.66 -6.00 -2.26
CA ALA A 37 -11.61 -6.08 -3.71
C ALA A 37 -12.60 -5.12 -4.37
N GLY A 38 -12.14 -4.47 -5.44
CA GLY A 38 -12.91 -3.45 -6.16
C GLY A 38 -13.05 -2.11 -5.43
N GLU A 39 -12.49 -1.97 -4.22
CA GLU A 39 -12.56 -0.71 -3.47
C GLU A 39 -11.78 0.41 -4.17
N THR A 40 -12.43 1.57 -4.32
CA THR A 40 -11.80 2.80 -4.75
C THR A 40 -11.27 3.58 -3.54
N ILE A 41 -10.50 4.63 -3.78
CA ILE A 41 -10.02 5.49 -2.71
C ILE A 41 -11.18 6.11 -1.89
N GLU A 42 -12.29 6.44 -2.54
CA GLU A 42 -13.51 6.93 -1.90
C GLU A 42 -14.09 5.89 -0.94
N GLY A 43 -14.24 4.64 -1.39
CA GLY A 43 -14.77 3.56 -0.56
C GLY A 43 -13.92 3.32 0.68
N LEU A 44 -12.59 3.37 0.52
CA LEU A 44 -11.67 3.24 1.64
C LEU A 44 -11.80 4.42 2.62
N LEU A 45 -11.90 5.64 2.11
CA LEU A 45 -12.11 6.83 2.92
C LEU A 45 -13.43 6.76 3.71
N ASP A 46 -14.50 6.26 3.11
CA ASP A 46 -15.81 6.13 3.75
C ASP A 46 -15.76 5.20 4.98
N ARG A 47 -15.04 4.08 4.90
CA ARG A 47 -14.89 3.14 6.03
C ARG A 47 -13.73 3.47 6.98
N LEU A 48 -12.89 4.45 6.65
CA LEU A 48 -11.66 4.74 7.40
C LEU A 48 -11.94 5.07 8.87
N SER A 49 -12.97 5.87 9.14
CA SER A 49 -13.35 6.25 10.51
C SER A 49 -13.62 5.02 11.40
N SER A 50 -14.42 4.08 10.90
CA SER A 50 -14.72 2.83 11.62
C SER A 50 -13.49 1.94 11.83
N VAL A 51 -12.53 1.95 10.89
CA VAL A 51 -11.26 1.25 11.07
C VAL A 51 -10.44 1.90 12.19
N LEU A 52 -10.30 3.22 12.16
CA LEU A 52 -9.51 3.97 13.14
C LEU A 52 -10.10 3.87 14.56
N GLU A 53 -11.43 3.83 14.69
CA GLU A 53 -12.11 3.60 15.97
C GLU A 53 -11.90 2.17 16.50
N ARG A 54 -11.83 1.18 15.60
CA ARG A 54 -11.69 -0.23 15.96
C ARG A 54 -10.26 -0.59 16.40
N PHE A 55 -9.25 0.08 15.87
CA PHE A 55 -7.84 -0.27 16.11
C PHE A 55 -7.08 0.89 16.74
N SER A 56 -6.92 0.86 18.07
CA SER A 56 -6.31 1.94 18.84
C SER A 56 -4.79 1.83 19.05
N ASP A 57 -4.20 0.64 18.90
CA ASP A 57 -2.76 0.38 19.11
C ASP A 57 -2.12 -0.20 17.84
N VAL A 58 -1.94 0.67 16.85
CA VAL A 58 -1.35 0.34 15.55
C VAL A 58 0.07 0.89 15.49
N TRP A 59 1.05 0.03 15.19
CA TRP A 59 2.44 0.47 15.05
C TRP A 59 2.72 1.00 13.64
N LEU A 60 2.10 0.41 12.62
CA LEU A 60 2.29 0.77 11.22
C LEU A 60 1.02 0.57 10.41
N TYR A 61 0.68 1.57 9.59
CA TYR A 61 -0.28 1.45 8.51
C TYR A 61 0.46 1.26 7.18
N VAL A 62 0.08 0.23 6.43
CA VAL A 62 0.50 0.02 5.04
C VAL A 62 -0.69 0.33 4.15
N PHE A 63 -0.53 1.25 3.21
CA PHE A 63 -1.62 1.74 2.37
C PHE A 63 -1.32 1.54 0.88
N MET A 64 -2.23 0.85 0.17
CA MET A 64 -2.17 0.64 -1.28
C MET A 64 -3.59 0.59 -1.85
N SER A 65 -4.02 1.61 -2.57
CA SER A 65 -5.35 1.65 -3.20
C SER A 65 -5.31 2.59 -4.41
N GLY A 66 -6.32 2.55 -5.29
CA GLY A 66 -6.48 3.51 -6.39
C GLY A 66 -6.29 2.92 -7.78
N ILE A 67 -5.89 1.63 -7.91
CA ILE A 67 -5.84 0.99 -9.22
C ILE A 67 -7.25 0.82 -9.82
N ASN A 68 -8.27 0.65 -8.98
CA ASN A 68 -9.66 0.60 -9.41
C ASN A 68 -10.13 1.94 -9.99
N ASN A 69 -9.76 3.08 -9.37
CA ASN A 69 -10.02 4.40 -9.96
C ASN A 69 -9.37 4.52 -11.35
N VAL A 70 -8.10 4.11 -11.47
CA VAL A 70 -7.38 4.11 -12.75
C VAL A 70 -8.08 3.26 -13.81
N ALA A 71 -8.54 2.06 -13.45
CA ALA A 71 -9.26 1.16 -14.35
C ALA A 71 -10.61 1.73 -14.82
N MET A 72 -11.19 2.64 -14.04
CA MET A 72 -12.41 3.40 -14.35
C MET A 72 -12.16 4.75 -15.03
N ASP A 73 -10.92 5.06 -15.44
CA ASP A 73 -10.52 6.34 -16.05
C ASP A 73 -10.67 7.55 -15.08
N ASP A 74 -10.63 7.30 -13.77
CA ASP A 74 -10.60 8.33 -12.74
C ASP A 74 -9.18 8.52 -12.18
N TYR A 75 -8.66 9.75 -12.30
CA TYR A 75 -7.32 10.15 -11.87
C TYR A 75 -7.36 11.28 -10.83
N GLY A 76 -8.55 11.71 -10.41
CA GLY A 76 -8.74 12.89 -9.55
C GLY A 76 -8.58 12.61 -8.06
N PHE A 77 -8.16 11.40 -7.67
CA PHE A 77 -8.25 10.90 -6.30
C PHE A 77 -7.05 11.24 -5.39
N VAL A 78 -5.96 11.81 -5.91
CA VAL A 78 -4.78 12.15 -5.08
C VAL A 78 -5.11 13.08 -3.88
N PRO A 79 -6.02 14.07 -3.98
CA PRO A 79 -6.46 14.84 -2.82
C PRO A 79 -7.10 13.98 -1.71
N LEU A 80 -7.70 12.84 -2.05
CA LEU A 80 -8.27 11.92 -1.07
C LEU A 80 -7.19 11.14 -0.31
N TYR A 81 -6.04 10.83 -0.94
CA TYR A 81 -4.87 10.32 -0.21
C TYR A 81 -4.48 11.28 0.91
N GLN A 82 -4.43 12.59 0.62
CA GLN A 82 -4.03 13.57 1.62
C GLN A 82 -5.00 13.56 2.82
N LYS A 83 -6.30 13.43 2.54
CA LYS A 83 -7.31 13.31 3.58
C LYS A 83 -7.11 12.04 4.42
N ILE A 84 -6.96 10.88 3.79
CA ILE A 84 -6.71 9.59 4.47
C ILE A 84 -5.48 9.68 5.37
N LEU A 85 -4.35 10.17 4.84
CA LEU A 85 -3.09 10.27 5.59
C LEU A 85 -3.22 11.19 6.80
N ARG A 86 -3.92 12.31 6.67
CA ARG A 86 -4.17 13.24 7.79
C ARG A 86 -5.09 12.64 8.84
N ASP A 87 -6.17 11.99 8.43
CA ASP A 87 -7.12 11.35 9.33
C ASP A 87 -6.43 10.21 10.13
N VAL A 88 -5.57 9.41 9.47
CA VAL A 88 -4.73 8.40 10.14
C VAL A 88 -3.74 9.04 11.12
N LYS A 89 -2.98 10.07 10.70
CA LYS A 89 -2.02 10.76 11.57
C LYS A 89 -2.67 11.41 12.78
N GLN A 90 -3.88 11.96 12.61
CA GLN A 90 -4.64 12.56 13.70
C GLN A 90 -5.12 11.51 14.71
N SER A 91 -5.61 10.37 14.22
CA SER A 91 -6.13 9.30 15.08
C SER A 91 -5.02 8.45 15.73
N SER A 92 -3.86 8.33 15.08
CA SER A 92 -2.75 7.49 15.54
C SER A 92 -1.40 8.21 15.37
N PRO A 93 -1.13 9.27 16.15
CA PRO A 93 0.03 10.16 15.94
C PRO A 93 1.39 9.50 16.18
N SER A 94 1.43 8.36 16.87
CA SER A 94 2.65 7.57 17.10
C SER A 94 2.89 6.48 16.05
N SER A 95 1.94 6.25 15.15
CA SER A 95 2.05 5.20 14.15
C SER A 95 2.88 5.65 12.95
N HIS A 96 3.59 4.69 12.36
CA HIS A 96 4.21 4.89 11.06
C HIS A 96 3.19 4.70 9.94
N ILE A 97 3.46 5.28 8.77
CA ILE A 97 2.68 5.06 7.56
C ILE A 97 3.63 4.78 6.40
N ILE A 98 3.39 3.68 5.69
CA ILE A 98 4.01 3.35 4.41
C ILE A 98 2.90 3.39 3.36
N VAL A 99 3.04 4.28 2.38
CA VAL A 99 2.21 4.29 1.17
C VAL A 99 2.95 3.53 0.08
N CYS A 100 2.35 2.47 -0.42
CA CYS A 100 2.83 1.75 -1.59
C CYS A 100 2.39 2.48 -2.86
N GLY A 101 3.32 2.68 -3.79
CA GLY A 101 3.01 3.20 -5.13
C GLY A 101 2.18 2.19 -5.92
N LEU A 102 1.30 2.71 -6.78
CA LEU A 102 0.51 1.93 -7.72
C LEU A 102 1.41 1.06 -8.60
N LEU A 103 1.00 -0.18 -8.82
CA LEU A 103 1.71 -1.15 -9.66
C LEU A 103 1.42 -0.88 -11.15
N PRO A 104 2.33 -1.28 -12.05
CA PRO A 104 2.02 -1.31 -13.47
C PRO A 104 0.98 -2.39 -13.75
N VAL A 105 0.15 -2.18 -14.77
CA VAL A 105 -0.87 -3.15 -15.22
C VAL A 105 -0.69 -3.52 -16.68
N ASN A 106 -1.17 -4.69 -17.06
CA ASN A 106 -1.25 -5.16 -18.43
C ASN A 106 -2.70 -5.13 -18.93
N LEU A 107 -3.30 -3.93 -18.95
CA LEU A 107 -4.64 -3.69 -19.47
C LEU A 107 -4.57 -2.80 -20.71
N GLU A 108 -5.16 -3.24 -21.83
CA GLU A 108 -5.05 -2.54 -23.12
C GLU A 108 -5.57 -1.09 -23.08
N TRP A 109 -6.56 -0.81 -22.23
CA TRP A 109 -7.17 0.51 -22.10
C TRP A 109 -6.51 1.41 -21.04
N VAL A 110 -5.53 0.91 -20.27
CA VAL A 110 -4.83 1.68 -19.24
C VAL A 110 -3.44 2.09 -19.72
N ASP A 111 -3.20 3.41 -19.80
CA ASP A 111 -1.86 3.94 -20.06
C ASP A 111 -1.04 4.00 -18.77
N ASN A 112 -0.07 3.11 -18.62
CA ASN A 112 0.85 3.08 -17.47
C ASN A 112 1.60 4.41 -17.24
N ARG A 113 1.75 5.28 -18.24
CA ARG A 113 2.33 6.62 -18.05
C ARG A 113 1.45 7.49 -17.14
N ARG A 114 0.14 7.25 -17.08
CA ARG A 114 -0.78 7.89 -16.13
C ARG A 114 -0.52 7.39 -14.71
N ILE A 115 -0.32 6.08 -14.54
CA ILE A 115 0.07 5.47 -13.25
C ILE A 115 1.40 6.05 -12.76
N MET A 116 2.39 6.19 -13.64
CA MET A 116 3.68 6.82 -13.31
C MET A 116 3.51 8.26 -12.80
N LYS A 117 2.65 9.06 -13.44
CA LYS A 117 2.37 10.44 -13.01
C LYS A 117 1.68 10.47 -11.65
N LEU A 118 0.67 9.63 -11.44
CA LEU A 118 0.00 9.48 -10.15
C LEU A 118 1.01 9.10 -9.05
N ASN A 119 1.90 8.15 -9.32
CA ASN A 119 2.94 7.77 -8.36
C ASN A 119 3.92 8.91 -8.03
N GLN A 120 4.21 9.80 -8.98
CA GLN A 120 4.99 11.00 -8.71
C GLN A 120 4.24 11.95 -7.76
N GLU A 121 2.96 12.20 -8.03
CA GLU A 121 2.12 13.05 -7.19
C GLU A 121 1.94 12.47 -5.78
N ILE A 122 1.65 11.17 -5.66
CA ILE A 122 1.53 10.45 -4.40
C ILE A 122 2.86 10.49 -3.63
N ARG A 123 4.00 10.29 -4.29
CA ARG A 123 5.32 10.39 -3.65
C ARG A 123 5.56 11.80 -3.11
N SER A 124 5.29 12.84 -3.89
CA SER A 124 5.42 14.23 -3.46
C SER A 124 4.51 14.53 -2.26
N LEU A 125 3.27 14.03 -2.28
CA LEU A 125 2.35 14.12 -1.16
C LEU A 125 2.92 13.42 0.09
N CYS A 126 3.42 12.19 -0.04
CA CYS A 126 4.02 11.44 1.06
C CYS A 126 5.17 12.21 1.69
N HIS A 127 6.04 12.80 0.86
CA HIS A 127 7.13 13.66 1.34
C HIS A 127 6.60 14.87 2.12
N SER A 128 5.58 15.57 1.59
CA SER A 128 4.99 16.74 2.27
C SER A 128 4.30 16.40 3.60
N GLU A 129 3.71 15.20 3.70
CA GLU A 129 3.05 14.73 4.91
C GLU A 129 4.02 14.01 5.87
N GLY A 130 5.30 13.88 5.50
CA GLY A 130 6.32 13.22 6.32
C GLY A 130 6.08 11.72 6.51
N VAL A 131 5.48 11.06 5.52
CA VAL A 131 5.24 9.61 5.52
C VAL A 131 6.10 8.90 4.48
N GLN A 132 6.34 7.60 4.66
CA GLN A 132 7.22 6.85 3.77
C GLN A 132 6.47 6.43 2.50
N PHE A 133 7.10 6.63 1.34
CA PHE A 133 6.63 6.10 0.07
C PHE A 133 7.47 4.88 -0.33
N LEU A 134 6.83 3.74 -0.58
CA LEU A 134 7.45 2.53 -1.12
C LEU A 134 7.18 2.45 -2.62
N ASP A 135 8.24 2.60 -3.41
CA ASP A 135 8.16 2.55 -4.88
C ASP A 135 8.05 1.11 -5.38
N LEU A 136 6.82 0.67 -5.65
CA LEU A 136 6.59 -0.64 -6.26
C LEU A 136 6.68 -0.60 -7.78
N TYR A 137 6.29 0.51 -8.40
CA TYR A 137 6.19 0.57 -9.86
C TYR A 137 7.51 0.19 -10.55
N ASN A 138 8.61 0.79 -10.10
CA ASN A 138 9.93 0.55 -10.69
C ASN A 138 10.46 -0.87 -10.44
N GLU A 139 9.97 -1.55 -9.41
CA GLU A 139 10.35 -2.92 -9.08
C GLU A 139 9.58 -3.97 -9.92
N PHE A 140 8.44 -3.56 -10.49
CA PHE A 140 7.52 -4.43 -11.24
C PHE A 140 7.57 -4.23 -12.76
N ILE A 141 8.48 -3.40 -13.27
CA ILE A 141 8.70 -3.22 -14.71
C ILE A 141 10.01 -3.84 -15.18
N THR A 142 10.06 -4.27 -16.44
CA THR A 142 11.28 -4.67 -17.14
C THR A 142 12.15 -3.46 -17.46
N THR A 143 13.36 -3.69 -17.97
CA THR A 143 14.26 -2.64 -18.47
C THR A 143 13.66 -1.81 -19.61
N GLU A 144 12.70 -2.37 -20.34
CA GLU A 144 11.97 -1.73 -21.43
C GLU A 144 10.73 -0.97 -20.94
N GLY A 145 10.43 -1.03 -19.63
CA GLY A 145 9.32 -0.33 -19.01
C GLY A 145 7.97 -1.04 -19.10
N SER A 146 7.95 -2.31 -19.50
CA SER A 146 6.71 -3.13 -19.52
C SER A 146 6.51 -3.84 -18.18
N PRO A 147 5.28 -4.16 -17.76
CA PRO A 147 5.06 -4.97 -16.57
C PRO A 147 5.79 -6.32 -16.69
N LYS A 148 6.41 -6.79 -15.60
CA LYS A 148 7.01 -8.14 -15.53
C LYS A 148 5.90 -9.18 -15.53
N ALA A 149 5.81 -9.96 -16.60
CA ALA A 149 4.73 -10.92 -16.79
C ALA A 149 4.67 -11.97 -15.67
N GLU A 150 5.82 -12.41 -15.16
CA GLU A 150 5.92 -13.38 -14.08
C GLU A 150 5.35 -12.89 -12.73
N TYR A 151 5.13 -11.58 -12.58
CA TYR A 151 4.59 -11.00 -11.35
C TYR A 151 3.09 -10.77 -11.40
N LEU A 152 2.45 -10.93 -12.56
CA LEU A 152 1.02 -10.71 -12.74
C LEU A 152 0.30 -12.04 -13.04
N LEU A 153 -0.98 -12.10 -12.68
CA LEU A 153 -1.92 -13.09 -13.19
C LEU A 153 -2.35 -12.72 -14.62
N ASP A 154 -3.04 -13.67 -15.27
CA ASP A 154 -3.52 -13.51 -16.65
C ASP A 154 -4.50 -12.34 -16.84
N ASP A 155 -5.11 -11.85 -15.77
CA ASP A 155 -5.97 -10.66 -15.81
C ASP A 155 -5.20 -9.34 -15.96
N GLY A 156 -3.86 -9.38 -15.85
CA GLY A 156 -2.98 -8.23 -16.04
C GLY A 156 -3.02 -7.20 -14.92
N VAL A 157 -3.66 -7.49 -13.78
CA VAL A 157 -3.77 -6.55 -12.65
C VAL A 157 -3.31 -7.20 -11.35
N HIS A 158 -3.86 -8.37 -11.03
CA HIS A 158 -3.58 -9.04 -9.78
C HIS A 158 -2.21 -9.71 -9.83
N LEU A 159 -1.57 -9.82 -8.67
CA LEU A 159 -0.23 -10.39 -8.59
C LEU A 159 -0.27 -11.91 -8.56
N SER A 160 0.73 -12.53 -9.17
CA SER A 160 1.08 -13.93 -8.93
C SER A 160 1.70 -14.12 -7.54
N ASP A 161 1.93 -15.38 -7.15
CA ASP A 161 2.68 -15.71 -5.94
C ASP A 161 4.09 -15.07 -5.96
N GLU A 162 4.77 -15.11 -7.11
CA GLU A 162 6.07 -14.47 -7.31
C GLU A 162 5.99 -12.95 -7.11
N GLY A 163 4.94 -12.31 -7.62
CA GLY A 163 4.68 -10.90 -7.42
C GLY A 163 4.50 -10.54 -5.93
N TYR A 164 3.69 -11.30 -5.20
CA TYR A 164 3.50 -11.09 -3.76
C TYR A 164 4.76 -11.38 -2.94
N ILE A 165 5.53 -12.42 -3.28
CA ILE A 165 6.83 -12.70 -2.65
C ILE A 165 7.81 -11.54 -2.90
N HIS A 166 7.79 -10.95 -4.09
CA HIS A 166 8.63 -9.81 -4.40
C HIS A 166 8.22 -8.55 -3.60
N TRP A 167 6.93 -8.18 -3.62
CA TRP A 167 6.42 -7.04 -2.85
C TRP A 167 6.69 -7.21 -1.35
N SER A 168 6.39 -8.38 -0.78
CA SER A 168 6.62 -8.62 0.64
C SER A 168 8.08 -8.41 1.06
N ARG A 169 9.06 -8.81 0.24
CA ARG A 169 10.49 -8.55 0.51
C ARG A 169 10.80 -7.06 0.55
N LEU A 170 10.27 -6.29 -0.39
CA LEU A 170 10.41 -4.83 -0.43
C LEU A 170 9.79 -4.18 0.82
N LEU A 171 8.58 -4.62 1.19
CA LEU A 171 7.86 -4.12 2.36
C LEU A 171 8.60 -4.47 3.66
N ILE A 172 9.12 -5.70 3.81
CA ILE A 172 9.92 -6.11 4.98
C ILE A 172 11.18 -5.25 5.11
N ASN A 173 11.86 -4.94 3.99
CA ASN A 173 13.03 -4.07 4.02
C ASN A 173 12.66 -2.64 4.44
N ALA A 174 11.56 -2.11 3.93
CA ALA A 174 11.02 -0.81 4.34
C ALA A 174 10.71 -0.77 5.84
N ILE A 175 10.04 -1.81 6.37
CA ILE A 175 9.70 -1.96 7.79
C ILE A 175 10.96 -1.98 8.67
N LYS A 176 12.00 -2.75 8.28
CA LYS A 176 13.28 -2.77 9.02
C LYS A 176 13.94 -1.40 9.08
N GLY A 177 13.80 -0.59 8.02
CA GLY A 177 14.27 0.79 7.98
C GLY A 177 13.67 1.66 9.10
N LEU A 178 12.36 1.52 9.35
CA LEU A 178 11.68 2.22 10.44
C LEU A 178 12.17 1.80 11.83
N GLU A 179 12.41 0.49 12.01
CA GLU A 179 12.91 -0.03 13.29
C GLU A 179 14.35 0.42 13.58
N GLY A 180 15.18 0.58 12.55
CA GLY A 180 16.54 1.12 12.68
C GLY A 180 16.57 2.58 13.12
N GLN A 181 15.63 3.39 12.64
CA GLN A 181 15.49 4.81 13.03
C GLN A 181 15.07 4.97 14.50
N SER A 182 14.28 4.03 15.02
CA SER A 182 13.80 4.07 16.41
C SER A 182 14.86 3.73 17.46
N LYS A 183 16.00 3.12 17.08
CA LYS A 183 17.09 2.73 17.99
C LYS A 183 18.21 3.77 18.12
N GLY A 184 18.11 4.88 17.38
CA GLY A 184 19.14 5.94 17.32
C GLY A 184 18.85 7.18 18.17
N LEU A 185 17.83 7.14 19.04
CA LEU A 185 17.44 8.20 19.98
C LEU A 185 17.77 7.79 21.41
#